data_AF-A0A258FYJ4-F1
#
_entry.id   AF-A0A258FYJ4-F1
#
_cell.length_a   1.000
_cell.length_b   1.000
_cell.length_c   1.000
_cell.angle_alpha   90.00
_cell.angle_beta   90.00
_cell.angle_gamma   90.00
#
_symmetry.space_group_name_H-M   'P 1'
#
loop_
_entity.id
_entity.type
_entity.pdbx_description
1 polymer ?
#
loop_
_entity_poly.entity_id
_entity_poly.type
_entity_poly.pdbx_seq_one_letter_code
_entity_poly.pdbx_strand_id
1 'polypeptide(L)'
;MKRDIRAKDLLQIPTAITAVSFASVLAGAQHIETPEGKALVAAGRFGDVVDGFVARKLDMSSDAGAIADVVADKLGMLAISVGMWKHDIAPKPVLVGMAAKHALNAGATLYNGLRDENKRAIRPPISGKYGMAADNVSLLSFAVASELQPGTAGYRVARGLGWAAAAAGAAFGVVSARHYLKGEFDEATPAVDATPNLG
;
A
#
# COMPACT_ATOMS: atom_id res chain seq x y z
N MET A 1 -21.15 9.51 -2.81
CA MET A 1 -20.86 9.46 -4.26
C MET A 1 -20.92 8.01 -4.72
N LYS A 2 -21.69 7.70 -5.77
CA LYS A 2 -21.84 6.34 -6.32
C LYS A 2 -20.64 6.05 -7.23
N ARG A 3 -20.03 4.87 -7.14
CA ARG A 3 -18.86 4.50 -7.96
C ARG A 3 -19.23 4.41 -9.45
N ASP A 4 -18.39 4.96 -10.34
CA ASP A 4 -18.50 4.83 -11.81
C ASP A 4 -17.34 3.99 -12.36
N ILE A 5 -17.60 2.72 -12.64
CA ILE A 5 -16.59 1.76 -13.13
C ILE A 5 -16.78 1.55 -14.61
N ARG A 6 -15.81 2.00 -15.42
CA ARG A 6 -15.85 1.83 -16.87
C ARG A 6 -14.62 1.06 -17.34
N ALA A 7 -14.84 0.05 -18.19
CA ALA A 7 -13.74 -0.81 -18.67
C ALA A 7 -12.64 -0.01 -19.40
N LYS A 8 -12.99 1.06 -20.11
CA LYS A 8 -12.04 1.95 -20.78
C LYS A 8 -11.06 2.64 -19.83
N ASP A 9 -11.45 2.83 -18.56
CA ASP A 9 -10.59 3.46 -17.55
C ASP A 9 -9.42 2.52 -17.16
N LEU A 10 -9.53 1.22 -17.43
CA LEU A 10 -8.43 0.26 -17.28
C LEU A 10 -7.32 0.42 -18.33
N LEU A 11 -7.61 1.13 -19.43
CA LEU A 11 -6.65 1.39 -20.52
C LEU A 11 -5.93 2.74 -20.34
N GLN A 12 -6.22 3.47 -19.26
CA GLN A 12 -5.57 4.74 -18.97
C GLN A 12 -4.10 4.54 -18.57
N ILE A 13 -3.28 5.56 -18.84
CA ILE A 13 -1.85 5.56 -18.53
C ILE A 13 -1.57 5.21 -17.06
N PRO A 14 -2.23 5.81 -16.04
CA PRO A 14 -1.99 5.43 -14.65
C PRO A 14 -2.25 3.95 -14.38
N THR A 15 -3.37 3.40 -14.86
CA THR A 15 -3.72 1.99 -14.66
C THR A 15 -2.73 1.04 -15.35
N ALA A 16 -2.18 1.43 -16.50
CA ALA A 16 -1.11 0.68 -17.16
C ALA A 16 0.19 0.69 -16.34
N ILE A 17 0.55 1.84 -15.75
CA ILE A 17 1.71 1.93 -14.83
C ILE A 17 1.48 1.04 -13.62
N THR A 18 0.29 1.05 -13.01
CA THR A 18 -0.08 0.14 -11.90
C THR A 18 0.11 -1.33 -12.30
N ALA A 19 -0.35 -1.73 -13.48
CA ALA A 19 -0.25 -3.12 -13.93
C ALA A 19 1.21 -3.57 -14.13
N VAL A 20 2.04 -2.73 -14.74
CA VAL A 20 3.48 -3.00 -14.92
C VAL A 20 4.19 -3.04 -13.57
N SER A 21 3.91 -2.07 -12.70
CA SER A 21 4.49 -1.97 -11.35
C SER A 21 4.18 -3.20 -10.52
N PHE A 22 2.92 -3.64 -10.53
CA PHE A 22 2.48 -4.85 -9.87
C PHE A 22 3.17 -6.10 -10.43
N ALA A 23 3.28 -6.23 -11.76
CA ALA A 23 3.98 -7.34 -12.38
C ALA A 23 5.48 -7.37 -11.97
N SER A 24 6.13 -6.20 -11.92
CA SER A 24 7.51 -6.07 -11.43
C SER A 24 7.63 -6.49 -9.96
N VAL A 25 6.69 -6.10 -9.09
CA VAL A 25 6.66 -6.53 -7.70
C VAL A 25 6.50 -8.05 -7.59
N LEU A 26 5.58 -8.65 -8.34
CA LEU A 26 5.38 -10.10 -8.31
C LEU A 26 6.62 -10.87 -8.79
N ALA A 27 7.23 -10.44 -9.89
CA ALA A 27 8.43 -11.05 -10.43
C ALA A 27 9.62 -10.90 -9.45
N GLY A 28 9.81 -9.69 -8.89
CA GLY A 28 10.87 -9.45 -7.93
C GLY A 28 10.68 -10.18 -6.61
N ALA A 29 9.43 -10.27 -6.12
CA ALA A 29 9.11 -10.95 -4.86
C ALA A 29 9.39 -12.47 -4.90
N GLN A 30 9.35 -13.09 -6.09
CA GLN A 30 9.72 -14.50 -6.28
C GLN A 30 11.22 -14.77 -6.14
N HIS A 31 12.04 -13.74 -6.31
CA HIS A 31 13.51 -13.81 -6.27
C HIS A 31 14.09 -12.75 -5.30
N ILE A 32 13.34 -12.41 -4.25
CA ILE A 32 13.64 -11.28 -3.37
C ILE A 32 14.91 -11.48 -2.54
N GLU A 33 15.48 -12.68 -2.52
CA GLU A 33 16.78 -12.98 -1.96
C GLU A 33 17.94 -12.39 -2.78
N THR A 34 17.74 -12.17 -4.08
CA THR A 34 18.77 -11.63 -4.97
C THR A 34 18.69 -10.09 -5.08
N PRO A 35 19.81 -9.43 -5.43
CA PRO A 35 19.81 -8.00 -5.71
C PRO A 35 18.84 -7.59 -6.82
N GLU A 36 18.71 -8.41 -7.88
CA GLU A 36 17.81 -8.17 -9.00
C GLU A 36 16.35 -8.24 -8.58
N GLY A 37 15.97 -9.23 -7.76
CA GLY A 37 14.61 -9.33 -7.25
C GLY A 37 14.25 -8.15 -6.35
N LYS A 38 15.16 -7.72 -5.48
CA LYS A 38 14.98 -6.50 -4.66
C LYS A 38 14.87 -5.25 -5.52
N ALA A 39 15.68 -5.14 -6.58
CA ALA A 39 15.62 -4.02 -7.52
C ALA A 39 14.28 -3.98 -8.29
N LEU A 40 13.77 -5.13 -8.73
CA LEU A 40 12.45 -5.25 -9.37
C LEU A 40 11.32 -4.86 -8.42
N VAL A 41 11.36 -5.31 -7.16
CA VAL A 41 10.41 -4.88 -6.12
C VAL A 41 10.49 -3.37 -5.93
N ALA A 42 11.69 -2.81 -5.76
CA ALA A 42 11.88 -1.37 -5.57
C ALA A 42 11.37 -0.55 -6.77
N ALA A 43 11.65 -1.00 -8.00
CA ALA A 43 11.17 -0.37 -9.23
C ALA A 43 9.64 -0.39 -9.32
N GLY A 44 9.02 -1.53 -9.01
CA GLY A 44 7.56 -1.64 -8.94
C GLY A 44 6.95 -0.71 -7.89
N ARG A 45 7.47 -0.71 -6.66
CA ARG A 45 7.00 0.21 -5.60
C ARG A 45 7.18 1.69 -5.96
N PHE A 46 8.22 2.02 -6.72
CA PHE A 46 8.41 3.38 -7.24
C PHE A 46 7.36 3.71 -8.32
N GLY A 47 7.04 2.75 -9.19
CA GLY A 47 5.98 2.89 -10.19
C GLY A 47 4.60 3.18 -9.57
N ASP A 48 4.26 2.56 -8.44
CA ASP A 48 3.02 2.86 -7.68
C ASP A 48 2.98 4.32 -7.16
N VAL A 49 4.14 4.94 -6.87
CA VAL A 49 4.17 6.38 -6.54
C VAL A 49 3.93 7.23 -7.79
N VAL A 50 4.51 6.81 -8.91
CA VAL A 50 4.40 7.50 -10.20
C VAL A 50 2.97 7.44 -10.75
N ASP A 51 2.29 6.30 -10.70
CA ASP A 51 0.92 6.19 -11.21
C ASP A 51 -0.05 7.15 -10.52
N GLY A 52 0.04 7.27 -9.19
CA GLY A 52 -0.80 8.14 -8.41
C GLY A 52 -0.48 9.60 -8.68
N PHE A 53 0.80 9.92 -8.89
CA PHE A 53 1.20 11.27 -9.30
C PHE A 53 0.64 11.61 -10.68
N VAL A 54 0.77 10.72 -11.67
CA VAL A 54 0.26 10.92 -13.04
C VAL A 54 -1.26 11.05 -13.03
N ALA A 55 -1.98 10.19 -12.31
CA ALA A 55 -3.43 10.23 -12.20
C ALA A 55 -3.94 11.58 -11.66
N ARG A 56 -3.24 12.15 -10.66
CA ARG A 56 -3.60 13.46 -10.08
C ARG A 56 -3.18 14.64 -10.95
N LYS A 57 -2.00 14.58 -11.57
CA LYS A 57 -1.45 15.69 -12.36
C LYS A 57 -2.13 15.85 -13.71
N LEU A 58 -2.55 14.74 -14.33
CA LEU A 58 -3.19 14.75 -15.65
C LEU A 58 -4.72 14.67 -15.56
N ASP A 59 -5.30 14.77 -14.37
CA ASP A 59 -6.74 14.62 -14.12
C ASP A 59 -7.31 13.30 -14.71
N MET A 60 -6.51 12.24 -14.65
CA MET A 60 -6.83 10.89 -15.14
C MET A 60 -7.24 9.96 -13.98
N SER A 61 -7.71 10.51 -12.87
CA SER A 61 -8.16 9.74 -11.73
C SER A 61 -9.50 9.07 -12.04
N SER A 62 -9.58 7.75 -11.89
CA SER A 62 -10.81 6.97 -12.14
C SER A 62 -11.07 5.99 -11.00
N ASP A 63 -12.34 5.65 -10.76
CA ASP A 63 -12.70 4.67 -9.72
C ASP A 63 -12.16 3.26 -10.08
N ALA A 64 -12.14 2.91 -11.37
CA ALA A 64 -11.58 1.65 -11.84
C ALA A 64 -10.06 1.58 -11.61
N GLY A 65 -9.32 2.64 -11.98
CA GLY A 65 -7.88 2.74 -11.73
C GLY A 65 -7.54 2.73 -10.24
N ALA A 66 -8.31 3.46 -9.41
CA ALA A 66 -8.13 3.46 -7.96
C ALA A 66 -8.41 2.09 -7.32
N ILE A 67 -9.37 1.31 -7.84
CA ILE A 67 -9.59 -0.07 -7.39
C ILE A 67 -8.43 -0.97 -7.81
N ALA A 68 -7.96 -0.83 -9.06
CA ALA A 68 -6.83 -1.61 -9.57
C ALA A 68 -5.57 -1.37 -8.71
N ASP A 69 -5.25 -0.10 -8.43
CA ASP A 69 -4.17 0.31 -7.54
C ASP A 69 -4.32 -0.31 -6.15
N VAL A 70 -5.44 -0.07 -5.46
CA VAL A 70 -5.66 -0.63 -4.10
C VAL A 70 -5.55 -2.16 -4.05
N VAL A 71 -5.97 -2.87 -5.09
CA VAL A 71 -5.84 -4.33 -5.19
C VAL A 71 -4.39 -4.74 -5.43
N ALA A 72 -3.73 -4.10 -6.41
CA ALA A 72 -2.33 -4.34 -6.74
C ALA A 72 -1.41 -4.09 -5.54
N ASP A 73 -1.63 -2.99 -4.82
CA ASP A 73 -0.86 -2.57 -3.67
C ASP A 73 -0.94 -3.61 -2.53
N LYS A 74 -2.15 -4.13 -2.25
CA LYS A 74 -2.35 -5.19 -1.24
C LYS A 74 -1.74 -6.53 -1.64
N LEU A 75 -1.95 -6.96 -2.88
CA LEU A 75 -1.39 -8.24 -3.36
C LEU A 75 0.13 -8.16 -3.48
N GLY A 76 0.66 -7.00 -3.89
CA GLY A 76 2.09 -6.74 -3.99
C GLY A 76 2.75 -6.78 -2.62
N MET A 77 2.18 -6.09 -1.63
CA MET A 77 2.64 -6.15 -0.24
C MET A 77 2.60 -7.58 0.33
N LEU A 78 1.56 -8.35 0.02
CA LEU A 78 1.49 -9.75 0.41
C LEU A 78 2.61 -10.57 -0.25
N ALA A 79 2.83 -10.40 -1.55
CA ALA A 79 3.88 -11.10 -2.29
C ALA A 79 5.27 -10.80 -1.71
N ILE A 80 5.59 -9.52 -1.47
CA ILE A 80 6.84 -9.08 -0.83
C ILE A 80 6.98 -9.74 0.55
N SER A 81 5.93 -9.69 1.37
CA SER A 81 5.95 -10.25 2.73
C SER A 81 6.19 -11.76 2.72
N VAL A 82 5.54 -12.49 1.81
CA VAL A 82 5.74 -13.94 1.63
C VAL A 82 7.15 -14.25 1.15
N GLY A 83 7.68 -13.48 0.19
CA GLY A 83 9.06 -13.62 -0.26
C GLY A 83 10.05 -13.41 0.89
N MET A 84 9.92 -12.29 1.61
CA MET A 84 10.79 -11.99 2.76
C MET A 84 10.70 -13.03 3.88
N TRP A 85 9.52 -13.61 4.10
CA TRP A 85 9.34 -14.70 5.05
C TRP A 85 10.13 -15.94 4.66
N LYS A 86 10.03 -16.36 3.39
CA LYS A 86 10.68 -17.58 2.88
C LYS A 86 12.20 -17.52 2.96
N HIS A 87 12.77 -16.32 2.81
CA HIS A 87 14.22 -16.10 2.76
C HIS A 87 14.79 -15.44 4.02
N ASP A 88 14.00 -15.36 5.11
CA ASP A 88 14.40 -14.77 6.41
C ASP A 88 15.00 -13.35 6.30
N ILE A 89 14.54 -12.56 5.33
CA ILE A 89 15.02 -11.18 5.08
C ILE A 89 14.48 -10.22 6.14
N ALA A 90 13.20 -10.34 6.47
CA ALA A 90 12.54 -9.53 7.50
C ALA A 90 12.18 -10.41 8.72
N PRO A 91 12.19 -9.86 9.94
CA PRO A 91 11.79 -10.60 11.13
C PRO A 91 10.36 -11.12 11.04
N LYS A 92 10.18 -12.41 11.26
CA LYS A 92 8.85 -13.06 11.27
C LYS A 92 7.81 -12.34 12.14
N PRO A 93 8.12 -11.85 13.35
CA PRO A 93 7.14 -11.10 14.15
C PRO A 93 6.63 -9.83 13.47
N VAL A 94 7.49 -9.14 12.71
CA VAL A 94 7.09 -7.94 11.95
C VAL A 94 6.12 -8.32 10.84
N LEU A 95 6.45 -9.37 10.07
CA LEU A 95 5.59 -9.86 8.99
C LEU A 95 4.22 -10.36 9.50
N VAL A 96 4.21 -11.11 10.61
CA VAL A 96 2.94 -11.53 11.26
C VAL A 96 2.13 -10.31 11.72
N GLY A 97 2.77 -9.33 12.35
CA GLY A 97 2.10 -8.11 12.82
C GLY A 97 1.46 -7.31 11.67
N MET A 98 2.18 -7.16 10.55
CA MET A 98 1.66 -6.53 9.34
C MET A 98 0.47 -7.31 8.76
N ALA A 99 0.61 -8.63 8.60
CA ALA A 99 -0.44 -9.49 8.08
C ALA A 99 -1.72 -9.41 8.93
N ALA A 100 -1.59 -9.49 10.25
CA ALA A 100 -2.71 -9.35 11.18
C ALA A 100 -3.39 -7.99 11.04
N LYS A 101 -2.62 -6.90 10.96
CA LYS A 101 -3.15 -5.55 10.76
C LYS A 101 -3.92 -5.42 9.45
N HIS A 102 -3.37 -5.90 8.34
CA HIS A 102 -4.04 -5.81 7.04
C HIS A 102 -5.29 -6.68 6.98
N ALA A 103 -5.27 -7.87 7.60
CA ALA A 103 -6.44 -8.74 7.71
C ALA A 103 -7.55 -8.09 8.53
N LEU A 104 -7.23 -7.47 9.67
CA LEU A 104 -8.18 -6.73 10.50
C LEU A 104 -8.81 -5.57 9.71
N ASN A 105 -8.00 -4.75 9.04
CA ASN A 105 -8.48 -3.63 8.25
C ASN A 105 -9.37 -4.09 7.08
N ALA A 106 -8.99 -5.17 6.39
CA ALA A 106 -9.79 -5.74 5.30
C ALA A 106 -11.11 -6.32 5.80
N GLY A 107 -11.08 -7.09 6.90
CA GLY A 107 -12.27 -7.68 7.51
C GLY A 107 -13.26 -6.62 8.02
N ALA A 108 -12.76 -5.58 8.70
CA ALA A 108 -13.60 -4.47 9.16
C ALA A 108 -14.18 -3.67 7.99
N THR A 109 -13.39 -3.43 6.93
CA THR A 109 -13.87 -2.78 5.71
C THR A 109 -14.99 -3.60 5.06
N LEU A 110 -14.82 -4.92 4.93
CA LEU A 110 -15.83 -5.80 4.37
C LEU A 110 -17.10 -5.82 5.22
N TYR A 111 -16.96 -6.00 6.53
CA TYR A 111 -18.09 -6.04 7.46
C TYR A 111 -18.92 -4.75 7.43
N ASN A 112 -18.27 -3.58 7.46
CA ASN A 112 -18.96 -2.30 7.40
C ASN A 112 -19.52 -2.02 6.00
N GLY A 113 -18.82 -2.39 4.94
CA GLY A 113 -19.30 -2.24 3.57
C GLY A 113 -20.52 -3.09 3.24
N LEU A 114 -20.61 -4.30 3.80
CA LEU A 114 -21.81 -5.15 3.68
C LEU A 114 -23.02 -4.59 4.43
N ARG A 115 -22.80 -3.74 5.44
CA ARG A 115 -23.85 -3.12 6.26
C ARG A 115 -24.17 -1.67 5.87
N ASP A 116 -23.42 -1.08 4.95
CA ASP A 116 -23.64 0.29 4.52
C ASP A 116 -24.72 0.35 3.43
N GLU A 117 -25.96 0.57 3.85
CA GLU A 117 -27.13 0.73 2.97
C GLU A 117 -26.94 1.87 1.94
N ASN A 118 -26.12 2.88 2.29
CA ASN A 118 -25.86 4.05 1.46
C ASN A 118 -24.73 3.86 0.43
N LYS A 119 -24.07 2.69 0.40
CA LYS A 119 -22.95 2.37 -0.51
C LYS A 119 -21.89 3.48 -0.59
N ARG A 120 -21.55 4.10 0.56
CA ARG A 120 -20.58 5.20 0.61
C ARG A 120 -19.21 4.69 0.19
N ALA A 121 -18.42 5.60 -0.36
CA ALA A 121 -17.04 5.30 -0.71
C ALA A 121 -16.24 5.09 0.58
N ILE A 122 -15.91 3.85 0.91
CA ILE A 122 -15.07 3.52 2.06
C ILE A 122 -13.63 3.91 1.73
N ARG A 123 -13.12 4.94 2.43
CA ARG A 123 -11.72 5.38 2.35
C ARG A 123 -10.96 4.98 3.61
N PRO A 124 -9.68 4.54 3.48
CA PRO A 124 -8.84 4.28 4.64
C PRO A 124 -8.66 5.55 5.49
N PRO A 125 -8.70 5.45 6.84
CA PRO A 125 -8.41 6.57 7.70
C PRO A 125 -6.96 7.06 7.50
N ILE A 126 -6.69 8.35 7.74
CA ILE A 126 -5.35 8.94 7.66
C ILE A 126 -4.30 8.10 8.41
N SER A 127 -4.62 7.60 9.61
CA SER A 127 -3.73 6.73 10.38
C SER A 127 -3.37 5.43 9.64
N GLY A 128 -4.30 4.89 8.86
CA GLY A 128 -4.06 3.70 8.03
C GLY A 128 -3.04 3.97 6.91
N LYS A 129 -3.06 5.17 6.32
CA LYS A 129 -2.08 5.58 5.31
C LYS A 129 -0.68 5.72 5.89
N TYR A 130 -0.55 6.36 7.05
CA TYR A 130 0.73 6.45 7.76
C TYR A 130 1.24 5.07 8.20
N GLY A 131 0.33 4.19 8.66
CA GLY A 131 0.68 2.80 9.00
C GLY A 131 1.24 2.02 7.80
N MET A 132 0.64 2.18 6.62
CA MET A 132 1.11 1.54 5.38
C MET A 132 2.46 2.11 4.90
N ALA A 133 2.65 3.44 5.00
CA ALA A 133 3.94 4.05 4.69
C ALA A 133 5.06 3.53 5.62
N ALA A 134 4.77 3.42 6.91
CA ALA A 134 5.70 2.85 7.89
C ALA A 134 6.02 1.37 7.59
N ASP A 135 5.04 0.57 7.15
CA ASP A 135 5.30 -0.82 6.74
C ASP A 135 6.26 -0.90 5.54
N ASN A 136 6.02 -0.07 4.52
CA ASN A 136 6.91 0.00 3.35
C ASN A 136 8.34 0.37 3.74
N VAL A 137 8.51 1.38 4.61
CA VAL A 137 9.83 1.76 5.14
C VAL A 137 10.46 0.61 5.93
N SER A 138 9.67 -0.09 6.74
CA SER A 138 10.15 -1.25 7.50
C SER A 138 10.67 -2.36 6.57
N LEU A 139 9.89 -2.78 5.58
CA LEU A 139 10.29 -3.84 4.66
C LEU A 139 11.50 -3.43 3.83
N LEU A 140 11.52 -2.21 3.28
CA LEU A 140 12.67 -1.67 2.54
C LEU A 140 13.94 -1.67 3.41
N SER A 141 13.83 -1.24 4.67
CA SER A 141 14.97 -1.19 5.58
C SER A 141 15.53 -2.59 5.89
N PHE A 142 14.66 -3.59 6.02
CA PHE A 142 15.11 -4.99 6.19
C PHE A 142 15.69 -5.57 4.90
N ALA A 143 15.14 -5.24 3.73
CA ALA A 143 15.74 -5.60 2.43
C ALA A 143 17.16 -5.02 2.30
N VAL A 144 17.33 -3.73 2.59
CA VAL A 144 18.65 -3.07 2.60
C VAL A 144 19.58 -3.73 3.61
N ALA A 145 19.11 -4.00 4.83
CA ALA A 145 19.93 -4.66 5.85
C ALA A 145 20.42 -6.05 5.41
N SER A 146 19.64 -6.78 4.62
CA SER A 146 20.01 -8.11 4.13
C SER A 146 21.17 -8.11 3.12
N GLU A 147 21.44 -6.95 2.50
CA GLU A 147 22.58 -6.75 1.58
C GLU A 147 23.85 -6.30 2.29
N LEU A 148 23.76 -5.96 3.57
CA LEU A 148 24.87 -5.43 4.34
C LEU A 148 25.51 -6.53 5.19
N GLN A 149 26.83 -6.47 5.32
CA GLN A 149 27.56 -7.42 6.17
C GLN A 149 27.10 -7.29 7.64
N PRO A 150 26.67 -8.40 8.28
CA PRO A 150 26.25 -8.38 9.67
C PRO A 150 27.32 -7.79 10.60
N GLY A 151 26.88 -6.96 11.54
CA GLY A 151 27.75 -6.33 12.53
C GLY A 151 28.31 -4.96 12.15
N THR A 152 28.26 -4.58 10.86
CA THR A 152 28.64 -3.24 10.38
C THR A 152 27.69 -2.15 10.88
N ALA A 153 28.15 -0.89 10.88
CA ALA A 153 27.33 0.26 11.26
C ALA A 153 26.09 0.38 10.36
N GLY A 154 26.26 0.24 9.04
CA GLY A 154 25.17 0.28 8.07
C GLY A 154 24.11 -0.79 8.35
N TYR A 155 24.53 -2.05 8.59
CA TYR A 155 23.62 -3.14 8.96
C TYR A 155 22.77 -2.80 10.19
N ARG A 156 23.41 -2.28 11.26
CA ARG A 156 22.72 -1.92 12.51
C ARG A 156 21.73 -0.77 12.30
N VAL A 157 22.12 0.25 11.54
CA VAL A 157 21.26 1.39 11.22
C VAL A 157 20.04 0.92 10.41
N ALA A 158 20.24 0.16 9.34
CA ALA A 158 19.14 -0.35 8.52
C ALA A 158 18.19 -1.25 9.33
N ARG A 159 18.71 -2.17 10.16
CA ARG A 159 17.89 -2.98 11.07
C ARG A 159 17.13 -2.14 12.08
N GLY A 160 17.79 -1.13 12.67
CA GLY A 160 17.18 -0.22 13.64
C GLY A 160 16.04 0.59 13.03
N LEU A 161 16.24 1.13 11.82
CA LEU A 161 15.21 1.80 11.04
C LEU A 161 14.04 0.86 10.73
N GLY A 162 14.33 -0.38 10.34
CA GLY A 162 13.30 -1.40 10.08
C GLY A 162 12.42 -1.65 11.31
N TRP A 163 13.03 -1.85 12.47
CA TRP A 163 12.28 -2.02 13.72
C TRP A 163 11.52 -0.77 14.18
N ALA A 164 12.13 0.41 14.08
CA ALA A 164 11.47 1.67 14.42
C ALA A 164 10.25 1.93 13.54
N ALA A 165 10.38 1.69 12.23
CA ALA A 165 9.29 1.79 11.28
C ALA A 165 8.20 0.73 11.54
N ALA A 166 8.56 -0.52 11.85
CA ALA A 166 7.60 -1.55 12.23
C ALA A 166 6.80 -1.17 13.49
N ALA A 167 7.48 -0.62 14.50
CA ALA A 167 6.84 -0.15 15.74
C ALA A 167 5.87 1.02 15.46
N ALA A 168 6.28 1.99 14.65
CA ALA A 168 5.41 3.07 14.20
C ALA A 168 4.19 2.54 13.42
N GLY A 169 4.42 1.60 12.49
CA GLY A 169 3.38 0.94 11.71
C GLY A 169 2.37 0.17 12.56
N ALA A 170 2.84 -0.45 13.66
CA ALA A 170 1.98 -1.10 14.65
C ALA A 170 1.15 -0.09 15.45
N ALA A 171 1.76 1.01 15.93
CA ALA A 171 1.06 2.05 16.66
C ALA A 171 -0.04 2.71 15.81
N PHE A 172 0.27 3.09 14.57
CA PHE A 172 -0.73 3.57 13.62
C PHE A 172 -1.77 2.51 13.29
N GLY A 173 -1.38 1.24 13.23
CA GLY A 173 -2.29 0.11 13.04
C GLY A 173 -3.34 -0.01 14.14
N VAL A 174 -2.95 0.14 15.41
CA VAL A 174 -3.88 0.15 16.55
C VAL A 174 -4.87 1.30 16.45
N VAL A 175 -4.39 2.50 16.14
CA VAL A 175 -5.26 3.68 15.94
C VAL A 175 -6.21 3.46 14.77
N SER A 176 -5.70 2.95 13.65
CA SER A 176 -6.50 2.66 12.45
C SER A 176 -7.55 1.59 12.72
N ALA A 177 -7.20 0.52 13.44
CA ALA A 177 -8.14 -0.55 13.77
C ALA A 177 -9.32 -0.03 14.58
N ARG A 178 -9.10 0.92 15.51
CA ARG A 178 -10.19 1.57 16.25
C ARG A 178 -11.15 2.32 15.32
N HIS A 179 -10.62 3.12 14.40
CA HIS A 179 -11.45 3.82 13.40
C HIS A 179 -12.24 2.82 12.54
N TYR A 180 -11.56 1.79 12.02
CA TYR A 180 -12.19 0.75 11.22
C TYR A 180 -13.30 -0.01 11.96
N LEU A 181 -13.09 -0.39 13.22
CA LEU A 181 -14.09 -1.11 14.02
C LEU A 181 -15.31 -0.24 14.36
N LYS A 182 -15.12 1.08 14.45
CA LYS A 182 -16.22 2.04 14.67
C LYS A 182 -16.92 2.47 13.39
N GLY A 183 -16.41 2.08 12.22
CA GLY A 183 -16.92 2.58 10.93
C GLY A 183 -16.59 4.05 10.66
N GLU A 184 -15.60 4.59 11.36
CA GLU A 184 -15.07 5.95 11.15
C GLU A 184 -14.12 5.91 9.95
N PHE A 185 -14.68 6.20 8.77
CA PHE A 185 -13.93 6.31 7.51
C PHE A 185 -13.76 7.77 7.13
N ASP A 186 -12.66 8.12 6.47
CA ASP A 186 -12.45 9.50 6.01
C ASP A 186 -13.48 9.88 4.93
N GLU A 187 -14.01 11.10 5.02
CA GLU A 187 -14.86 11.67 3.98
C GLU A 187 -14.04 11.93 2.70
N ALA A 188 -14.66 11.72 1.53
CA ALA A 188 -14.07 12.20 0.29
C ALA A 188 -14.04 13.73 0.36
N THR A 189 -12.88 14.36 0.09
CA THR A 189 -12.86 15.78 -0.25
C THR A 189 -13.94 16.00 -1.32
N PRO A 190 -14.91 16.90 -1.13
CA PRO A 190 -15.90 17.15 -2.16
C PRO A 190 -15.15 17.43 -3.46
N ALA A 191 -15.59 16.79 -4.55
CA ALA A 191 -15.16 17.23 -5.87
C ALA A 191 -15.40 18.73 -5.90
N VAL A 192 -14.36 19.51 -6.21
CA VAL A 192 -14.53 20.95 -6.45
C VAL A 192 -15.59 21.03 -7.54
N ASP A 193 -16.77 21.53 -7.19
CA ASP A 193 -17.84 21.78 -8.15
C ASP A 193 -17.28 22.74 -9.20
N ALA A 194 -16.81 22.19 -10.31
CA ALA A 194 -16.52 22.92 -11.52
C ALA A 194 -17.86 23.29 -12.18
N THR A 195 -18.65 24.11 -11.49
CA THR A 195 -19.65 24.94 -12.15
C THR A 195 -18.95 26.25 -12.49
N PRO A 196 -18.64 26.54 -13.77
CA PRO A 196 -18.20 27.87 -14.13
C PRO A 196 -19.39 28.81 -13.91
N ASN A 197 -19.26 29.71 -12.95
CA ASN A 197 -20.12 30.87 -12.82
C ASN A 197 -19.88 31.75 -14.05
N LEU A 198 -20.71 31.58 -15.08
CA LEU A 198 -20.78 32.51 -16.21
C LEU A 198 -21.72 33.64 -15.78
N GLY A 199 -21.14 34.66 -15.14
CA GLY A 199 -21.68 36.01 -15.05
C GLY A 199 -21.02 36.92 -16.07
#